data_AF-A0A2V8H0X0-F1
#
_entry.id   AF-A0A2V8H0X0-F1
#
_cell.length_a   1.000
_cell.length_b   1.000
_cell.length_c   1.000
_cell.angle_alpha   90.00
_cell.angle_beta   90.00
_cell.angle_gamma   90.00
#
_symmetry.space_group_name_H-M   'P 1'
#
loop_
_entity.id
_entity.type
_entity.pdbx_description
1 polymer ?
#
loop_
_entity_poly.entity_id
_entity_poly.type
_entity_poly.pdbx_seq_one_letter_code
_entity_poly.pdbx_strand_id
1 'polypeptide(L)'
;KTFEDSTRQIETGRLPDLTLTRAEISKSIERLRNAPSLAARSDELVGELLRVMEEQYDLVGDIQQTRVFTLAHAQRLKANIARYEKMMDSFTKWVDSDGKKYGIHRYRRR
;
A
#
# COMPACT_ATOMS: atom_id res chain seq x y z
N LYS A 1 4.48 5.48 1.56
CA LYS A 1 5.81 5.06 2.07
C LYS A 1 5.79 3.62 2.56
N THR A 2 4.94 3.22 3.52
CA THR A 2 4.86 1.82 4.02
C THR A 2 4.81 0.75 2.93
N PHE A 3 3.98 0.90 1.90
CA PHE A 3 3.92 -0.06 0.79
C PHE A 3 5.25 -0.16 0.02
N GLU A 4 5.84 0.97 -0.36
CA GLU A 4 7.11 1.06 -1.10
C GLU A 4 8.28 0.50 -0.29
N ASP A 5 8.32 0.80 1.01
CA ASP A 5 9.36 0.29 1.91
C ASP A 5 9.22 -1.23 2.10
N SER A 6 7.99 -1.74 2.21
CA SER A 6 7.74 -3.19 2.28
C SER A 6 8.17 -3.91 1.01
N THR A 7 7.91 -3.32 -0.15
CA THR A 7 8.32 -3.86 -1.45
C THR A 7 9.83 -3.95 -1.54
N ARG A 8 10.54 -2.86 -1.20
CA ARG A 8 12.00 -2.83 -1.20
C ARG A 8 12.61 -3.87 -0.26
N GLN A 9 12.02 -4.10 0.91
CA GLN A 9 12.52 -5.12 1.84
C GLN A 9 12.35 -6.54 1.31
N ILE A 10 11.22 -6.83 0.65
CA ILE A 10 11.00 -8.14 0.00
C ILE A 10 12.01 -8.33 -1.14
N GLU A 11 12.18 -7.33 -2.01
CA GLU A 11 13.11 -7.39 -3.15
C GLU A 11 14.57 -7.56 -2.72
N THR A 12 14.97 -6.94 -1.60
CA THR A 12 16.34 -7.04 -1.06
C THR A 12 16.54 -8.29 -0.18
N GLY A 13 15.52 -9.13 0.00
CA GLY A 13 15.60 -10.37 0.78
C GLY A 13 15.86 -10.16 2.27
N ARG A 14 15.54 -8.98 2.83
CA ARG A 14 15.74 -8.67 4.26
C ARG A 14 14.63 -9.27 5.12
N LEU A 15 14.62 -10.60 5.21
CA LEU A 15 13.61 -11.37 5.93
C LEU A 15 13.47 -11.03 7.44
N PRO A 16 14.53 -10.71 8.21
CA PRO A 16 14.40 -10.34 9.63
C PRO A 16 13.58 -9.06 9.84
N ASP A 17 13.67 -8.10 8.92
CA ASP A 17 12.97 -6.81 9.01
C ASP A 17 11.47 -6.92 8.64
N LEU A 18 11.04 -8.05 8.08
CA LEU A 18 9.65 -8.27 7.67
C LEU A 18 8.67 -8.24 8.84
N THR A 19 9.10 -8.55 10.06
CA THR A 19 8.23 -8.45 11.26
C THR A 19 7.85 -7.00 11.54
N LEU A 20 8.82 -6.09 11.49
CA LEU A 20 8.57 -4.66 11.67
C LEU A 20 7.71 -4.13 10.52
N THR A 21 8.03 -4.51 9.29
CA THR A 21 7.26 -4.16 8.10
C THR A 21 5.81 -4.61 8.20
N ARG A 22 5.55 -5.84 8.65
CA ARG A 22 4.19 -6.34 8.84
C ARG A 22 3.42 -5.53 9.88
N ALA A 23 4.06 -5.14 10.98
CA ALA A 23 3.46 -4.28 11.99
C ALA A 23 3.15 -2.87 11.45
N GLU A 24 4.04 -2.30 10.63
CA GLU A 24 3.80 -1.01 9.99
C GLU A 24 2.66 -1.05 8.97
N ILE A 25 2.58 -2.12 8.16
CA ILE A 25 1.47 -2.34 7.24
C ILE A 25 0.15 -2.44 8.02
N SER A 26 0.12 -3.22 9.10
CA SER A 26 -1.07 -3.34 9.97
C SER A 26 -1.54 -1.99 10.52
N LYS A 27 -0.61 -1.13 10.98
CA LYS A 27 -0.94 0.22 11.46
C LYS A 27 -1.52 1.09 10.34
N SER A 28 -1.00 0.97 9.12
CA SER A 28 -1.51 1.69 7.96
C SER A 28 -2.90 1.19 7.55
N ILE A 29 -3.17 -0.11 7.58
CA ILE A 29 -4.49 -0.71 7.37
C ILE A 29 -5.50 -0.12 8.38
N GLU A 30 -5.14 -0.11 9.66
CA GLU A 30 -6.02 0.43 10.71
C GLU A 30 -6.33 1.92 10.49
N ARG A 31 -5.34 2.71 10.09
CA ARG A 31 -5.55 4.13 9.73
C ARG A 31 -6.48 4.30 8.54
N LEU A 32 -6.36 3.45 7.52
CA LEU A 32 -7.21 3.50 6.32
C LEU A 32 -8.65 3.11 6.64
N ARG A 33 -8.86 2.09 7.49
CA ARG A 33 -10.20 1.68 7.94
C ARG A 33 -10.91 2.76 8.75
N ASN A 34 -10.16 3.57 9.49
CA ASN A 34 -10.69 4.67 10.30
C ASN A 34 -10.60 6.03 9.58
N ALA A 35 -10.27 6.07 8.29
CA ALA A 35 -10.21 7.32 7.56
C ALA A 35 -11.61 7.95 7.46
N PRO A 36 -11.77 9.25 7.75
CA PRO A 36 -13.05 9.91 7.60
C PRO A 36 -13.46 9.93 6.12
N SER A 37 -14.74 9.65 5.87
CA SER A 37 -15.34 9.79 4.54
C SER A 37 -15.33 11.26 4.13
N LEU A 38 -14.92 11.54 2.90
CA LEU A 38 -14.86 12.90 2.35
C LEU A 38 -15.77 13.05 1.12
N ALA A 39 -15.70 12.09 0.20
CA ALA A 39 -16.48 12.03 -1.02
C ALA A 39 -16.52 10.60 -1.54
N ALA A 40 -17.57 10.22 -2.28
CA ALA A 40 -17.69 8.86 -2.82
C ALA A 40 -16.42 8.41 -3.58
N ARG A 41 -15.84 9.30 -4.39
CA ARG A 41 -14.61 8.98 -5.15
C ARG A 41 -13.37 8.84 -4.27
N SER A 42 -13.23 9.61 -3.19
CA SER A 42 -12.11 9.42 -2.26
C SER A 42 -12.25 8.12 -1.49
N ASP A 43 -13.47 7.75 -1.12
CA ASP A 43 -13.75 6.56 -0.33
C ASP A 43 -13.49 5.29 -1.14
N GLU A 44 -13.83 5.32 -2.44
CA GLU A 44 -13.42 4.28 -3.40
C GLU A 44 -11.90 4.12 -3.46
N LEU A 45 -11.15 5.23 -3.59
CA LEU A 45 -9.68 5.20 -3.65
C LEU A 45 -9.05 4.71 -2.34
N VAL A 46 -9.63 5.09 -1.19
CA VAL A 46 -9.23 4.56 0.13
C VAL A 46 -9.50 3.06 0.21
N GLY A 47 -10.65 2.59 -0.30
CA GLY A 47 -10.99 1.18 -0.38
C GLY A 47 -10.04 0.37 -1.28
N GLU A 48 -9.65 0.92 -2.43
CA GLU A 48 -8.64 0.30 -3.31
C GLU A 48 -7.27 0.21 -2.63
N LEU A 49 -6.83 1.29 -1.98
CA LEU A 49 -5.56 1.30 -1.23
C LEU A 49 -5.61 0.31 -0.05
N LEU A 50 -6.73 0.23 0.67
CA LEU A 50 -6.92 -0.72 1.76
C LEU A 50 -6.72 -2.17 1.27
N ARG A 51 -7.37 -2.55 0.17
CA ARG A 51 -7.23 -3.89 -0.43
C ARG A 51 -5.78 -4.21 -0.79
N VAL A 52 -5.08 -3.28 -1.43
CA VAL A 52 -3.67 -3.47 -1.79
C VAL A 52 -2.78 -3.62 -0.54
N MET A 53 -3.08 -2.88 0.53
CA MET A 53 -2.35 -2.99 1.79
C MET A 53 -2.61 -4.33 2.51
N GLU A 54 -3.85 -4.83 2.47
CA GLU A 54 -4.21 -6.15 3.00
C GLU A 54 -3.51 -7.28 2.22
N GLU A 55 -3.53 -7.23 0.89
CA GLU A 55 -2.81 -8.21 0.05
C GLU A 55 -1.30 -8.18 0.28
N GLN A 56 -0.73 -7.01 0.56
CA GLN A 56 0.68 -6.85 0.90
C GLN A 56 0.99 -7.40 2.30
N TYR A 57 0.09 -7.19 3.26
CA TYR A 57 0.19 -7.75 4.61
C TYR A 57 0.23 -9.27 4.58
N ASP A 58 -0.66 -9.87 3.81
CA ASP A 58 -0.74 -11.33 3.64
C ASP A 58 0.52 -11.88 2.97
N LEU A 59 1.00 -11.23 1.91
CA LEU A 59 2.24 -11.63 1.23
C LEU A 59 3.44 -11.60 2.20
N VAL A 60 3.59 -10.55 2.99
CA VAL A 60 4.66 -10.45 4.00
C VAL A 60 4.50 -11.56 5.06
N GLY A 61 3.28 -11.83 5.50
CA GLY A 61 2.97 -12.92 6.42
C GLY A 61 3.38 -14.30 5.89
N ASP A 62 3.04 -14.59 4.65
CA ASP A 62 3.38 -15.87 3.99
C ASP A 62 4.89 -16.05 3.86
N ILE A 63 5.62 -15.00 3.43
CA ILE A 63 7.09 -15.02 3.34
C ILE A 63 7.71 -15.20 4.73
N GLN A 64 7.18 -14.51 5.75
CA GLN A 64 7.67 -14.62 7.12
C GLN A 64 7.45 -16.02 7.70
N GLN A 65 6.29 -16.63 7.46
CA GLN A 65 5.93 -17.97 7.94
C GLN A 65 6.78 -19.04 7.26
N THR A 66 6.92 -18.97 5.94
CA THR A 66 7.66 -19.98 5.15
C THR A 66 9.17 -19.78 5.22
N ARG A 67 9.64 -18.59 5.61
CA ARG A 67 11.07 -18.18 5.56
C ARG A 67 11.68 -18.29 4.16
N VAL A 68 10.86 -18.41 3.12
CA VAL A 68 11.28 -18.63 1.73
C VAL A 68 10.58 -17.63 0.82
N PHE A 69 11.36 -17.03 -0.08
CA PHE A 69 10.82 -16.21 -1.16
C PHE A 69 10.70 -17.05 -2.44
N THR A 70 9.47 -17.27 -2.91
CA THR A 70 9.16 -18.13 -4.06
C THR A 70 8.81 -17.32 -5.29
N LEU A 71 8.78 -17.96 -6.46
CA LEU A 71 8.27 -17.34 -7.69
C LEU A 71 6.82 -16.87 -7.56
N ALA A 72 5.98 -17.61 -6.82
CA ALA A 72 4.60 -17.21 -6.55
C ALA A 72 4.54 -15.92 -5.71
N HIS A 73 5.43 -15.78 -4.72
CA HIS A 73 5.57 -14.54 -3.95
C HIS A 73 6.01 -13.37 -4.84
N ALA A 74 6.95 -13.59 -5.77
CA ALA A 74 7.39 -12.57 -6.71
C ALA A 74 6.27 -12.11 -7.67
N GLN A 75 5.45 -13.05 -8.15
CA GLN A 75 4.29 -12.72 -9.00
C GLN A 75 3.24 -11.91 -8.24
N ARG A 76 2.93 -12.31 -6.99
CA ARG A 76 2.02 -11.54 -6.12
C ARG A 76 2.56 -10.15 -5.84
N LEU A 77 3.85 -10.03 -5.53
CA LEU A 77 4.49 -8.72 -5.31
C LEU A 77 4.34 -7.82 -6.53
N LYS A 78 4.66 -8.33 -7.73
CA LYS A 78 4.52 -7.58 -8.97
C LYS A 78 3.08 -7.13 -9.23
N ALA A 79 2.09 -7.99 -8.97
CA ALA A 79 0.68 -7.64 -9.11
C ALA A 79 0.25 -6.56 -8.10
N ASN A 80 0.73 -6.62 -6.86
CA ASN A 80 0.47 -5.61 -5.84
C ASN A 80 1.09 -4.26 -6.24
N ILE A 81 2.33 -4.24 -6.73
CA ILE A 81 3.01 -3.02 -7.23
C ILE A 81 2.18 -2.37 -8.34
N ALA A 82 1.81 -3.14 -9.36
CA ALA A 82 1.05 -2.60 -10.49
C ALA A 82 -0.31 -2.01 -10.06
N ARG A 83 -0.99 -2.67 -9.11
CA ARG A 83 -2.25 -2.15 -8.54
C ARG A 83 -2.03 -0.89 -7.72
N TYR A 84 -0.99 -0.85 -6.89
CA TYR A 84 -0.62 0.33 -6.12
C TYR A 84 -0.30 1.52 -7.04
N GLU A 85 0.50 1.33 -8.08
CA GLU A 85 0.86 2.40 -9.03
C GLU A 85 -0.37 2.96 -9.73
N LYS A 86 -1.27 2.09 -10.20
CA LYS A 86 -2.53 2.51 -10.84
C LYS A 86 -3.43 3.29 -9.89
N MET A 87 -3.54 2.84 -8.64
CA MET A 87 -4.31 3.54 -7.60
C MET A 87 -3.66 4.90 -7.29
N MET A 88 -2.33 4.97 -7.18
CA MET A 88 -1.62 6.23 -6.92
C MET A 88 -1.79 7.24 -8.06
N ASP A 89 -1.79 6.80 -9.32
CA ASP A 89 -2.12 7.66 -10.46
C ASP A 89 -3.57 8.18 -10.37
N SER A 90 -4.52 7.31 -10.02
CA SER A 90 -5.93 7.69 -9.85
C SER A 90 -6.14 8.67 -8.69
N PHE A 91 -5.46 8.45 -7.56
CA PHE A 91 -5.45 9.35 -6.43
C PHE A 91 -4.84 10.70 -6.80
N THR A 92 -3.73 10.69 -7.53
CA THR A 92 -3.06 11.91 -8.00
C THR A 92 -3.97 12.75 -8.89
N LYS A 93 -4.72 12.11 -9.81
CA LYS A 93 -5.70 12.78 -10.66
C LYS A 93 -6.87 13.36 -9.85
N TRP A 94 -7.38 12.61 -8.88
CA TRP A 94 -8.46 13.09 -8.00
C TRP A 94 -8.03 14.29 -7.14
N VAL A 95 -6.81 14.26 -6.59
CA VAL A 95 -6.28 15.41 -5.81
C VAL A 95 -6.23 16.67 -6.67
N ASP A 96 -5.88 16.54 -7.95
CA ASP A 96 -5.78 17.66 -8.87
C ASP A 96 -7.12 18.26 -9.29
N SER A 97 -8.15 17.41 -9.42
CA SER A 97 -9.50 17.83 -9.82
C SER A 97 -10.32 18.34 -8.64
N ASP A 98 -10.46 17.51 -7.60
CA ASP A 98 -11.44 17.71 -6.53
C ASP A 98 -10.81 17.77 -5.14
N GLY A 99 -9.67 17.11 -4.92
CA GLY A 99 -9.01 17.11 -3.61
C GLY A 99 -8.64 18.52 -3.11
N LYS A 100 -8.32 19.44 -4.02
CA LYS A 100 -8.09 20.87 -3.68
C LYS A 100 -9.26 21.51 -2.94
N LYS A 101 -10.51 21.11 -3.23
CA LYS A 101 -11.72 21.63 -2.57
C LYS A 101 -11.76 21.26 -1.08
N TYR A 102 -11.06 20.19 -0.71
CA TYR A 102 -10.96 19.69 0.65
C TYR A 102 -9.63 20.07 1.32
N GLY A 103 -8.88 21.03 0.75
CA GLY A 103 -7.56 21.43 1.26
C GLY A 103 -6.46 20.35 1.08
N ILE A 104 -6.72 19.33 0.26
CA ILE A 104 -5.74 18.29 -0.04
C ILE A 104 -4.85 18.78 -1.17
N HIS A 105 -3.56 18.92 -0.88
CA HIS A 105 -2.56 19.34 -1.85
C HIS A 105 -1.57 18.21 -2.09
N ARG A 106 -1.09 18.08 -3.33
CA ARG A 106 0.02 17.16 -3.62
C ARG A 106 1.23 17.58 -2.79
N TYR A 107 1.75 16.66 -1.97
CA TYR A 107 3.10 16.78 -1.47
C TYR A 107 4.06 16.54 -2.63
N ARG A 108 4.84 17.56 -3.01
CA ARG A 108 5.90 17.40 -4.01
C ARG A 108 6.93 16.42 -3.46
N ARG A 109 7.05 15.23 -4.04
CA ARG A 109 8.18 14.32 -3.79
C ARG A 109 9.46 15.10 -4.12
N ARG A 110 10.28 15.37 -3.12
CA ARG A 110 11.69 15.69 -3.30
C ARG A 110 12.46 14.40 -3.51
#